data_AF-R7UVP9-F1
#
_entry.id   AF-R7UVP9-F1
#
_cell.length_a   1.000
_cell.length_b   1.000
_cell.length_c   1.000
_cell.angle_alpha   90.00
_cell.angle_beta   90.00
_cell.angle_gamma   90.00
#
_symmetry.space_group_name_H-M   'P 1'
#
loop_
_entity.id
_entity.type
_entity.pdbx_description
1 polymer ?
#
loop_
_entity_poly.entity_id
_entity_poly.type
_entity_poly.pdbx_seq_one_letter_code
_entity_poly.pdbx_strand_id
1 'polypeptide(L)' 'GLTEIPQDIPQDVTHIHLNSNSITTIGANAFSNFSELVWLDMNSNKIDVIHDDAFSGLYKLSLL' A
#
# COMPACT_ATOMS: atom_id res chain seq x y z
N GLY A 1 -5.00 2.87 14.84
CA GLY A 1 -4.75 2.21 13.55
C GLY A 1 -4.57 3.29 12.51
N LEU A 2 -3.76 3.02 11.49
CA LEU A 2 -3.58 3.90 10.34
C LEU A 2 -4.90 4.06 9.59
N THR A 3 -5.15 5.25 9.07
CA THR A 3 -6.32 5.57 8.21
C THR A 3 -5.92 5.82 6.76
N GLU A 4 -4.62 5.93 6.50
CA GLU A 4 -4.03 6.18 5.18
C GLU A 4 -2.69 5.44 5.04
N ILE A 5 -2.15 5.41 3.81
CA ILE A 5 -0.86 4.79 3.51
C ILE A 5 0.27 5.74 3.93
N PRO A 6 1.14 5.37 4.88
CA PRO A 6 2.24 6.22 5.32
C PRO A 6 3.26 6.41 4.20
N GLN A 7 3.69 7.65 4.00
CA GLN A 7 4.67 8.03 2.95
C GLN A 7 6.07 8.28 3.53
N ASP A 8 6.19 8.32 4.85
CA ASP A 8 7.41 8.57 5.62
C ASP A 8 8.18 7.28 5.95
N ILE A 9 8.09 6.27 5.08
CA ILE A 9 8.83 5.02 5.19
C ILE A 9 9.92 4.93 4.11
N PRO A 10 11.01 4.17 4.33
CA PRO A 10 12.08 4.03 3.35
C PRO A 10 11.56 3.51 2.00
N GLN A 11 12.13 4.00 0.90
CA GLN A 11 11.67 3.65 -0.46
C GLN A 11 12.21 2.30 -0.96
N ASP A 12 13.24 1.78 -0.29
CA ASP A 12 13.85 0.47 -0.57
C ASP A 12 13.18 -0.68 0.20
N VAL A 13 12.03 -0.43 0.83
CA VAL A 13 11.24 -1.46 1.51
C VAL A 13 10.74 -2.50 0.52
N THR A 14 10.89 -3.77 0.90
CA THR A 14 10.44 -4.92 0.10
C THR A 14 9.15 -5.55 0.64
N HIS A 15 8.82 -5.30 1.91
CA HIS A 15 7.65 -5.85 2.59
C HIS A 15 6.97 -4.77 3.42
N ILE A 16 5.66 -4.59 3.22
CA ILE A 16 4.84 -3.65 3.98
C ILE A 16 3.69 -4.42 4.65
N HIS A 17 3.59 -4.28 5.97
CA HIS A 17 2.49 -4.80 6.79
C HIS A 17 1.57 -3.63 7.19
N LEU A 18 0.39 -3.56 6.58
CA LEU A 18 -0.66 -2.60 6.90
C LEU A 18 -1.93 -3.29 7.40
N ASN A 19 -1.86 -4.58 7.71
CA ASN A 19 -3.00 -5.36 8.17
C ASN A 19 -3.53 -4.88 9.52
N SER A 20 -4.81 -5.12 9.79
CA SER A 20 -5.50 -4.73 11.03
C SER A 20 -5.49 -3.22 11.32
N ASN A 21 -5.61 -2.40 10.28
CA ASN A 21 -5.74 -0.95 10.38
C ASN A 21 -7.17 -0.49 10.06
N SER A 22 -7.36 0.81 9.82
CA SER A 22 -8.66 1.43 9.51
C SER A 22 -8.60 2.23 8.23
N ILE A 23 -7.78 1.77 7.27
CA ILE A 23 -7.67 2.38 5.94
C ILE A 23 -8.97 2.12 5.20
N THR A 24 -9.58 3.17 4.67
CA THR A 24 -10.85 3.11 3.93
C THR A 24 -10.71 3.43 2.45
N THR A 25 -9.66 4.18 2.09
CA THR A 25 -9.41 4.61 0.71
C THR A 25 -7.95 4.43 0.36
N ILE A 26 -7.69 3.84 -0.81
CA ILE A 26 -6.36 3.84 -1.43
C ILE A 26 -6.40 4.84 -2.59
N GLY A 27 -5.73 5.98 -2.39
CA GLY A 27 -5.68 7.06 -3.38
C GLY A 27 -4.80 6.73 -4.59
N ALA A 28 -4.84 7.61 -5.60
CA ALA A 28 -3.96 7.51 -6.76
C ALA A 28 -2.48 7.53 -6.33
N ASN A 29 -1.67 6.65 -6.93
CA ASN A 29 -0.23 6.57 -6.69
C ASN A 29 0.16 6.35 -5.22
N ALA A 30 -0.73 5.78 -4.40
CA ALA A 30 -0.50 5.62 -2.95
C ALA A 30 0.76 4.82 -2.62
N PHE A 31 1.20 3.95 -3.54
CA PHE A 31 2.40 3.12 -3.38
C PHE A 31 3.49 3.43 -4.41
N SER A 32 3.42 4.53 -5.16
CA SER A 32 4.34 4.81 -6.27
C SER A 32 5.80 5.00 -5.84
N ASN A 33 6.03 5.29 -4.56
CA ASN A 33 7.36 5.46 -3.98
C ASN A 33 8.03 4.12 -3.60
N PHE A 34 7.32 2.99 -3.66
CA PHE A 34 7.82 1.69 -3.20
C PHE A 34 8.11 0.75 -4.37
N SER A 35 8.97 1.18 -5.30
CA SER A 35 9.29 0.41 -6.52
C SER A 35 10.00 -0.92 -6.24
N GLU A 36 10.57 -1.07 -5.03
CA GLU A 36 11.22 -2.28 -4.56
C GLU A 36 10.26 -3.24 -3.82
N LEU A 37 8.99 -2.86 -3.65
CA LEU A 37 8.02 -3.64 -2.89
C LEU A 37 7.69 -4.95 -3.59
N VAL A 38 7.82 -6.05 -2.85
CA VAL A 38 7.55 -7.41 -3.30
C VAL A 38 6.28 -7.97 -2.66
N TRP A 39 5.97 -7.52 -1.44
CA TRP A 39 4.86 -8.02 -0.64
C TRP A 39 4.14 -6.90 0.11
N LEU A 40 2.81 -6.90 0.03
CA LEU A 40 1.95 -5.93 0.68
C LEU A 40 0.77 -6.64 1.32
N ASP A 41 0.64 -6.54 2.64
CA ASP A 41 -0.54 -7.06 3.36
C ASP A 41 -1.39 -5.92 3.90
N MET A 42 -2.62 -5.85 3.40
CA MET A 42 -3.64 -4.89 3.83
C MET A 42 -4.88 -5.57 4.41
N ASN A 43 -4.79 -6.84 4.79
CA ASN A 43 -5.92 -7.59 5.33
C ASN A 43 -6.49 -6.95 6.60
N SER A 44 -7.78 -7.16 6.86
CA SER A 44 -8.46 -6.60 8.04
C SER A 44 -8.42 -5.06 8.12
N ASN A 45 -8.42 -4.38 6.96
CA ASN A 45 -8.79 -2.97 6.84
C ASN A 45 -10.27 -2.81 6.47
N LYS A 46 -10.71 -1.58 6.19
CA LYS A 46 -12.08 -1.25 5.80
C LYS A 46 -12.10 -0.58 4.42
N ILE A 47 -11.30 -1.11 3.50
CA ILE A 47 -11.07 -0.50 2.18
C ILE A 47 -12.37 -0.59 1.37
N ASP A 48 -12.97 0.58 1.13
CA ASP A 48 -14.20 0.73 0.34
C ASP A 48 -13.91 1.30 -1.05
N VAL A 49 -12.84 2.10 -1.17
CA VAL A 49 -12.45 2.78 -2.42
C VAL A 49 -11.00 2.52 -2.75
N ILE A 50 -10.74 2.08 -3.97
CA ILE A 50 -9.40 1.92 -4.55
C ILE A 50 -9.38 2.69 -5.86
N HIS A 51 -8.46 3.64 -5.99
CA HIS A 51 -8.25 4.37 -7.23
C HIS A 51 -7.56 3.47 -8.28
N ASP A 52 -7.85 3.64 -9.57
CA ASP A 52 -7.27 2.83 -10.66
C ASP A 52 -5.74 2.83 -10.64
N ASP A 53 -5.13 4.00 -10.41
CA ASP A 53 -3.67 4.18 -10.28
C ASP A 53 -3.10 3.89 -8.87
N ALA A 54 -3.85 3.27 -7.96
CA ALA A 54 -3.42 3.08 -6.57
C ALA A 54 -2.09 2.31 -6.45
N PHE A 55 -1.91 1.30 -7.30
CA PHE A 55 -0.75 0.39 -7.28
C PHE A 55 0.27 0.71 -8.38
N SER A 56 0.14 1.85 -9.04
CA SER A 56 1.12 2.32 -10.03
C SER A 56 2.50 2.44 -9.40
N GLY A 57 3.52 1.93 -10.08
CA GLY A 57 4.91 1.93 -9.59
C GLY A 57 5.34 0.66 -8.85
N LEU A 58 4.41 -0.23 -8.49
CA LEU A 58 4.71 -1.49 -7.80
C LEU A 58 5.19 -2.61 -8.75
N TYR A 59 6.27 -2.35 -9.48
CA TYR A 59 6.74 -3.24 -10.57
C TYR A 59 7.22 -4.62 -10.10
N LYS A 60 7.59 -4.77 -8.82
CA LYS A 60 8.11 -6.01 -8.25
C LYS A 60 7.10 -6.76 -7.38
N LEU A 61 5.89 -6.22 -7.22
CA LEU A 61 4.88 -6.80 -6.35
C LEU A 61 4.44 -8.16 -6.91
N SER A 62 4.62 -9.21 -6.12
CA SER A 62 4.33 -10.59 -6.51
C SER A 62 3.18 -11.20 -5.72
N LEU A 63 2.89 -10.67 -4.52
CA LEU A 63 1.84 -11.16 -3.65
C LEU A 63 1.11 -9.98 -2.98
N LEU A 64 -0.22 -10.03 -3.03
CA LEU A 64 -1.17 -9.07 -2.47
C LEU A 64 -2.19 -9.82 -1.62
#